data_AF-A0A7S2XSJ4-F1
#
_entry.id   AF-A0A7S2XSJ4-F1
#
_cell.length_a   1.000
_cell.length_b   1.000
_cell.length_c   1.000
_cell.angle_alpha   90.00
_cell.angle_beta   90.00
_cell.angle_gamma   90.00
#
_symmetry.space_group_name_H-M   'P 1'
#
loop_
_entity.id
_entity.type
_entity.pdbx_description
1 polymer ?
#
loop_
_entity_poly.entity_id
_entity_poly.type
_entity_poly.pdbx_seq_one_letter_code
_entity_poly.pdbx_strand_id
1 'polypeptide(L)'
;MVGRGALTKPWIFQEFRDDAVWEPDMNERITVYRTLACYMKDHFGDDDMGRKKSWNFLPWHFQFLSRYMPLPENEYGSLSLESPLIQNRILRPTDISPLESLLSHRSEDTHMLIAAALWESESNADAVTKLNTLAESHQFRDIQTNASGKDTDDAEETTELANIPKNSKGRWNQRRGRNPKPKRSPEEIVAVRAERAAKKLALENSTNA
;
A
#
# COMPACT_ATOMS: atom_id res chain seq x y z
N MET A 1 5.16 13.51 -8.87
CA MET A 1 5.69 12.12 -8.88
C MET A 1 4.66 11.22 -8.21
N VAL A 2 4.17 10.20 -8.90
CA VAL A 2 3.20 9.22 -8.35
C VAL A 2 3.99 7.98 -7.93
N GLY A 3 3.85 7.56 -6.66
CA GLY A 3 4.53 6.39 -6.12
C GLY A 3 3.54 5.31 -5.72
N ARG A 4 3.23 5.22 -4.42
CA ARG A 4 2.35 4.20 -3.85
C ARG A 4 0.96 4.13 -4.49
N GLY A 5 0.40 5.28 -4.88
CA GLY A 5 -0.93 5.33 -5.54
C GLY A 5 -0.99 4.53 -6.83
N ALA A 6 0.12 4.43 -7.58
CA ALA A 6 0.18 3.63 -8.81
C ALA A 6 0.20 2.11 -8.54
N LEU A 7 0.53 1.67 -7.32
CA LEU A 7 0.45 0.26 -6.95
C LEU A 7 -1.00 -0.18 -6.68
N THR A 8 -1.81 0.72 -6.10
CA THR A 8 -3.23 0.44 -5.84
C THR A 8 -4.09 0.71 -7.07
N LYS A 9 -3.75 1.72 -7.86
CA LYS A 9 -4.48 2.13 -9.06
C LYS A 9 -3.51 2.22 -10.25
N PRO A 10 -3.19 1.09 -10.90
CA PRO A 10 -2.17 1.06 -11.96
C PRO A 10 -2.56 1.86 -13.21
N TRP A 11 -3.86 2.10 -13.44
CA TRP A 11 -4.37 2.90 -14.54
C TRP A 11 -4.38 4.41 -14.28
N ILE A 12 -3.87 4.88 -13.15
CA ILE A 12 -3.82 6.32 -12.83
C ILE A 12 -3.12 7.16 -13.92
N PHE A 13 -2.16 6.58 -14.65
CA PHE A 13 -1.48 7.26 -15.75
C PHE A 13 -2.35 7.44 -16.98
N GLN A 14 -3.28 6.51 -17.23
CA GLN A 14 -4.28 6.66 -18.28
C GLN A 14 -5.21 7.82 -17.94
N GLU A 15 -5.66 7.93 -16.69
CA GLU A 15 -6.51 9.02 -16.24
C GLU A 15 -5.84 10.38 -16.39
N PHE A 16 -4.56 10.49 -16.01
CA PHE A 16 -3.80 11.74 -16.20
C PHE A 16 -3.60 12.11 -17.67
N ARG A 17 -3.49 11.12 -18.56
CA ARG A 17 -3.31 11.35 -20.00
C ARG A 17 -4.64 11.77 -20.65
N ASP A 18 -5.72 11.11 -20.27
CA ASP A 18 -7.03 11.24 -20.91
C ASP A 18 -7.92 12.30 -20.23
N ASP A 19 -7.44 12.88 -19.10
CA ASP A 19 -8.16 13.82 -18.23
C ASP A 19 -9.57 13.33 -17.86
N ALA A 20 -9.68 12.02 -17.64
CA ALA A 20 -10.93 11.32 -17.39
C ALA A 20 -10.74 10.23 -16.34
N VAL A 21 -11.69 10.13 -15.42
CA VAL A 21 -11.70 9.07 -14.40
C VAL A 21 -12.15 7.76 -15.05
N TRP A 22 -11.42 6.68 -14.81
CA TRP A 22 -11.83 5.34 -15.18
C TRP A 22 -12.18 4.54 -13.92
N GLU A 23 -13.44 4.14 -13.84
CA GLU A 23 -14.01 3.33 -12.77
C GLU A 23 -14.23 1.91 -13.29
N PRO A 24 -13.21 1.04 -13.27
CA PRO A 24 -13.35 -0.29 -13.81
C PRO A 24 -14.36 -1.11 -13.03
N ASP A 25 -15.18 -1.85 -13.75
CA ASP A 25 -16.02 -2.87 -13.14
C ASP A 25 -15.17 -4.02 -12.55
N MET A 26 -15.80 -4.95 -11.84
CA MET A 26 -15.08 -6.08 -11.24
C MET A 26 -14.34 -6.94 -12.28
N ASN A 27 -14.89 -7.13 -13.47
CA ASN A 27 -14.29 -7.97 -14.52
C ASN A 27 -13.09 -7.27 -15.17
N GLU A 28 -13.18 -5.96 -15.38
CA GLU A 28 -12.09 -5.10 -15.84
C GLU A 28 -10.96 -5.08 -14.80
N ARG A 29 -11.30 -4.99 -13.49
CA ARG A 29 -10.31 -5.12 -12.41
C ARG A 29 -9.61 -6.48 -12.44
N ILE A 30 -10.36 -7.58 -12.59
CA ILE A 30 -9.77 -8.92 -12.70
C ILE A 30 -8.87 -9.02 -13.92
N THR A 31 -9.26 -8.38 -15.03
CA THR A 31 -8.41 -8.29 -16.22
C THR A 31 -7.07 -7.63 -15.91
N VAL A 32 -7.05 -6.52 -15.14
CA VAL A 32 -5.81 -5.88 -14.68
C VAL A 32 -4.95 -6.84 -13.84
N TYR A 33 -5.55 -7.57 -12.90
CA TYR A 33 -4.81 -8.55 -12.08
C TYR A 33 -4.21 -9.66 -12.96
N ARG A 34 -4.99 -10.19 -13.90
CA ARG A 34 -4.54 -11.24 -14.82
C ARG A 34 -3.44 -10.74 -15.74
N THR A 35 -3.54 -9.51 -16.25
CA THR A 35 -2.48 -8.89 -17.07
C THR A 35 -1.15 -8.87 -16.33
N LEU A 36 -1.14 -8.57 -15.03
CA LEU A 36 0.09 -8.66 -14.23
C LEU A 36 0.63 -10.10 -14.15
N ALA A 37 -0.24 -11.09 -13.95
CA ALA A 37 0.17 -12.50 -13.95
C ALA A 37 0.74 -12.93 -15.32
N CYS A 38 0.15 -12.48 -16.43
CA CYS A 38 0.68 -12.72 -17.77
C CYS A 38 2.07 -12.10 -17.96
N TYR A 39 2.28 -10.86 -17.53
CA TYR A 39 3.62 -10.24 -17.60
C TYR A 39 4.67 -11.00 -16.79
N MET A 40 4.28 -11.59 -15.66
CA MET A 40 5.18 -12.45 -14.88
C MET A 40 5.54 -13.73 -15.65
N LYS A 41 4.56 -14.37 -16.31
CA LYS A 41 4.80 -15.53 -17.18
C LYS A 41 5.70 -15.19 -18.37
N ASP A 42 5.43 -14.08 -19.04
CA ASP A 42 6.20 -13.62 -20.21
C ASP A 42 7.66 -13.33 -19.82
N HIS A 43 7.89 -12.80 -18.62
CA HIS A 43 9.22 -12.42 -18.17
C HIS A 43 10.02 -13.58 -17.53
N PHE A 44 9.38 -14.37 -16.67
CA PHE A 44 10.06 -15.41 -15.90
C PHE A 44 9.87 -16.83 -16.44
N GLY A 45 8.90 -17.06 -17.32
CA GLY A 45 8.47 -18.37 -17.81
C GLY A 45 7.23 -18.90 -17.08
N ASP A 46 6.47 -19.75 -17.78
CA ASP A 46 5.36 -20.55 -17.21
C ASP A 46 5.83 -21.97 -16.81
N ASP A 47 7.11 -22.11 -16.48
CA ASP A 47 7.69 -23.31 -15.91
C ASP A 47 7.74 -23.23 -14.37
N ASP A 48 8.05 -24.34 -13.70
CA ASP A 48 8.11 -24.38 -12.23
C ASP A 48 9.11 -23.36 -11.65
N MET A 49 10.19 -23.05 -12.39
CA MET A 49 11.16 -22.05 -11.98
C MET A 49 10.62 -20.63 -12.12
N GLY A 50 9.98 -20.32 -13.26
CA GLY A 50 9.34 -19.04 -13.51
C GLY A 50 8.22 -18.74 -12.53
N ARG A 51 7.40 -19.76 -12.21
CA ARG A 51 6.40 -19.69 -11.16
C ARG A 51 7.00 -19.36 -9.80
N LYS A 52 8.05 -20.07 -9.38
CA LYS A 52 8.75 -19.80 -8.10
C LYS A 52 9.32 -18.38 -8.02
N LYS A 53 9.87 -17.86 -9.11
CA LYS A 53 10.38 -16.47 -9.17
C LYS A 53 9.24 -15.46 -9.01
N SER A 54 8.14 -15.69 -9.73
CA SER A 54 6.96 -14.83 -9.74
C SER A 54 6.25 -14.80 -8.39
N TRP A 55 6.25 -15.91 -7.65
CA TRP A 55 5.56 -16.04 -6.35
C TRP A 55 6.11 -15.13 -5.25
N ASN A 56 7.35 -14.66 -5.36
CA ASN A 56 7.91 -13.69 -4.41
C ASN A 56 7.29 -12.29 -4.56
N PHE A 57 6.72 -11.99 -5.73
CA PHE A 57 6.24 -10.65 -6.06
C PHE A 57 4.73 -10.59 -6.29
N LEU A 58 4.16 -11.57 -6.99
CA LEU A 58 2.77 -11.50 -7.46
C LEU A 58 1.75 -11.40 -6.30
N PRO A 59 1.77 -12.28 -5.28
CA PRO A 59 0.86 -12.17 -4.13
C PRO A 59 1.09 -10.89 -3.31
N TRP A 60 2.37 -10.51 -3.12
CA TRP A 60 2.73 -9.25 -2.47
C TRP A 60 2.14 -8.03 -3.20
N HIS A 61 2.16 -8.04 -4.53
CA HIS A 61 1.62 -6.93 -5.31
C HIS A 61 0.08 -6.87 -5.24
N PHE A 62 -0.60 -8.02 -5.19
CA PHE A 62 -2.05 -8.08 -5.06
C PHE A 62 -2.57 -7.48 -3.75
N GLN A 63 -1.73 -7.44 -2.71
CA GLN A 63 -2.01 -6.66 -1.51
C GLN A 63 -2.29 -5.18 -1.80
N PHE A 64 -1.63 -4.57 -2.79
CA PHE A 64 -1.87 -3.17 -3.14
C PHE A 64 -3.16 -2.99 -3.92
N LEU A 65 -3.45 -3.91 -4.84
CA LEU A 65 -4.68 -3.88 -5.62
C LEU A 65 -5.92 -4.13 -4.73
N SER A 66 -5.82 -4.94 -3.67
CA SER A 66 -6.92 -5.15 -2.72
C SER A 66 -7.29 -3.93 -1.88
N ARG A 67 -6.45 -2.88 -1.92
CA ARG A 67 -6.74 -1.59 -1.28
C ARG A 67 -7.57 -0.66 -2.16
N TYR A 68 -7.77 -1.00 -3.44
CA TYR A 68 -8.63 -0.22 -4.31
C TYR A 68 -10.08 -0.36 -3.85
N MET A 69 -10.72 0.78 -3.65
CA MET A 69 -12.14 0.88 -3.35
C MET A 69 -12.73 1.89 -4.34
N PRO A 70 -13.77 1.52 -5.12
CA PRO A 70 -14.45 2.48 -5.97
C PRO A 70 -15.17 3.51 -5.09
N LEU A 71 -15.00 4.78 -5.40
CA LEU A 71 -15.67 5.90 -4.75
C LEU A 71 -16.40 6.71 -5.83
N PRO A 72 -17.55 6.21 -6.32
CA PRO A 72 -18.22 6.81 -7.47
C PRO A 72 -18.72 8.21 -7.15
N GLU A 73 -18.60 9.11 -8.13
CA GLU A 73 -18.91 10.54 -7.94
C GLU A 73 -20.38 10.79 -7.57
N ASN A 74 -21.29 9.94 -8.04
CA ASN A 74 -22.72 10.04 -7.73
C ASN A 74 -23.06 9.88 -6.24
N GLU A 75 -22.24 9.15 -5.49
CA GLU A 75 -22.43 8.87 -4.07
C GLU A 75 -21.52 9.75 -3.21
N TYR A 76 -20.24 9.86 -3.58
CA TYR A 76 -19.22 10.53 -2.78
C TYR A 76 -19.04 12.01 -3.13
N GLY A 77 -19.57 12.47 -4.26
CA GLY A 77 -19.49 13.87 -4.69
C GLY A 77 -20.19 14.81 -3.69
N SER A 78 -21.43 14.51 -3.31
CA SER A 78 -22.17 15.28 -2.29
C SER A 78 -21.51 15.19 -0.92
N LEU A 79 -21.10 13.99 -0.50
CA LEU A 79 -20.41 13.77 0.78
C LEU A 79 -19.11 14.57 0.90
N SER A 80 -18.40 14.77 -0.22
CA SER A 80 -17.16 15.56 -0.26
C SER A 80 -17.38 17.06 -0.02
N LEU A 81 -18.56 17.58 -0.38
CA LEU A 81 -18.96 18.97 -0.14
C LEU A 81 -19.37 19.18 1.31
N GLU A 82 -20.01 18.18 1.92
CA GLU A 82 -20.42 18.21 3.33
C GLU A 82 -19.22 18.05 4.27
N SER A 83 -18.27 17.17 3.92
CA SER A 83 -17.12 16.89 4.77
C SER A 83 -15.88 16.39 4.00
N PRO A 84 -14.65 16.72 4.44
CA PRO A 84 -13.44 16.26 3.77
C PRO A 84 -13.26 14.73 3.84
N LEU A 85 -13.40 14.04 2.70
CA LEU A 85 -13.28 12.58 2.60
C LEU A 85 -11.92 12.04 3.06
N ILE A 86 -10.84 12.79 2.90
CA ILE A 86 -9.48 12.37 3.29
C ILE A 86 -9.33 12.27 4.81
N GLN A 87 -10.03 13.10 5.56
CA GLN A 87 -9.91 13.16 7.03
C GLN A 87 -10.90 12.21 7.71
N ASN A 88 -11.98 11.84 7.02
CA ASN A 88 -13.02 11.00 7.55
C ASN A 88 -12.79 9.53 7.20
N ARG A 89 -13.03 8.64 8.17
CA ARG A 89 -13.03 7.21 7.91
C ARG A 89 -14.34 6.86 7.21
N ILE A 90 -14.29 6.64 5.90
CA ILE A 90 -15.42 6.15 5.11
C ILE A 90 -15.78 4.75 5.61
N LEU A 91 -17.04 4.56 5.99
CA LEU A 91 -17.55 3.26 6.39
C LEU A 91 -17.61 2.36 5.15
N ARG A 92 -17.15 1.12 5.32
CA ARG A 92 -17.25 0.12 4.27
C ARG A 92 -18.72 -0.32 4.15
N PRO A 93 -19.30 -0.40 2.94
CA PRO A 93 -20.63 -0.96 2.75
C PRO A 93 -20.73 -2.36 3.35
N THR A 94 -21.86 -2.71 3.95
CA THR A 94 -22.10 -4.06 4.49
C THR A 94 -22.48 -5.06 3.41
N ASP A 95 -23.11 -4.56 2.34
CA ASP A 95 -23.74 -5.38 1.30
C ASP A 95 -22.80 -5.54 0.10
N ILE A 96 -21.66 -6.18 0.35
CA ILE A 96 -20.62 -6.39 -0.67
C ILE A 96 -20.83 -7.77 -1.31
N SER A 97 -20.70 -7.85 -2.64
CA SER A 97 -20.74 -9.13 -3.36
C SER A 97 -19.62 -10.07 -2.87
N PRO A 98 -19.78 -11.40 -2.94
CA PRO A 98 -18.72 -12.33 -2.53
C PRO A 98 -17.39 -12.06 -3.26
N LEU A 99 -17.47 -11.74 -4.55
CA LEU A 99 -16.30 -11.43 -5.37
C LEU A 99 -15.59 -10.15 -4.93
N GLU A 100 -16.34 -9.08 -4.64
CA GLU A 100 -15.75 -7.83 -4.16
C GLU A 100 -15.20 -8.00 -2.72
N SER A 101 -15.84 -8.85 -1.91
CA SER A 101 -15.30 -9.26 -0.61
C SER A 101 -13.95 -9.98 -0.74
N LEU A 102 -13.83 -10.89 -1.71
CA LEU A 102 -12.57 -11.57 -2.05
C LEU A 102 -11.49 -10.58 -2.51
N LEU A 103 -11.79 -9.72 -3.48
CA LEU A 103 -10.82 -8.79 -4.07
C LEU A 103 -10.34 -7.72 -3.08
N SER A 104 -11.18 -7.32 -2.12
CA SER A 104 -10.86 -6.28 -1.15
C SER A 104 -10.31 -6.80 0.18
N HIS A 105 -10.15 -8.13 0.31
CA HIS A 105 -9.61 -8.73 1.53
C HIS A 105 -8.09 -8.52 1.64
N ARG A 106 -7.58 -8.35 2.87
CA ARG A 106 -6.18 -7.96 3.13
C ARG A 106 -5.28 -9.12 3.57
N SER A 107 -5.83 -10.32 3.71
CA SER A 107 -5.09 -11.50 4.11
C SER A 107 -4.07 -11.92 3.05
N GLU A 108 -2.87 -12.28 3.49
CA GLU A 108 -1.81 -12.82 2.61
C GLU A 108 -2.26 -14.11 1.94
N ASP A 109 -2.93 -15.00 2.68
CA ASP A 109 -3.45 -16.27 2.17
C ASP A 109 -4.44 -16.04 1.02
N THR A 110 -5.27 -14.99 1.12
CA THR A 110 -6.19 -14.64 0.04
C THR A 110 -5.45 -14.18 -1.21
N HIS A 111 -4.41 -13.36 -1.06
CA HIS A 111 -3.60 -12.95 -2.21
C HIS A 111 -2.88 -14.14 -2.86
N MET A 112 -2.46 -15.13 -2.07
CA MET A 112 -1.89 -16.38 -2.56
C MET A 112 -2.89 -17.20 -3.37
N LEU A 113 -4.13 -17.32 -2.90
CA LEU A 113 -5.21 -18.01 -3.62
C LEU A 113 -5.59 -17.30 -4.92
N ILE A 114 -5.67 -15.96 -4.90
CA ILE A 114 -5.92 -15.16 -6.11
C ILE A 114 -4.77 -15.33 -7.11
N ALA A 115 -3.51 -15.29 -6.66
CA ALA A 115 -2.34 -15.54 -7.50
C ALA A 115 -2.37 -16.93 -8.13
N ALA A 116 -2.72 -17.96 -7.37
CA ALA A 116 -2.88 -19.31 -7.91
C ALA A 116 -3.99 -19.37 -8.96
N ALA A 117 -5.19 -18.85 -8.67
CA ALA A 117 -6.32 -18.87 -9.58
C ALA A 117 -6.03 -18.14 -10.91
N LEU A 118 -5.37 -16.98 -10.83
CA LEU A 118 -5.02 -16.19 -12.01
C LEU A 118 -3.86 -16.77 -12.79
N TRP A 119 -2.87 -17.38 -12.13
CA TRP A 119 -1.77 -18.05 -12.81
C TRP A 119 -2.27 -19.22 -13.67
N GLU A 120 -3.21 -20.00 -13.16
CA GLU A 120 -3.80 -21.12 -13.89
C GLU A 120 -4.88 -20.69 -14.90
N SER A 121 -5.18 -19.40 -15.01
CA SER A 121 -6.24 -18.91 -15.90
C SER A 121 -5.78 -18.77 -17.36
N GLU A 122 -6.54 -19.34 -18.29
CA GLU A 122 -6.20 -19.28 -19.72
C GLU A 122 -6.72 -17.99 -20.36
N SER A 123 -7.86 -17.49 -19.89
CA SER A 123 -8.53 -16.30 -20.44
C SER A 123 -9.08 -15.39 -19.32
N ASN A 124 -9.47 -14.16 -19.67
CA ASN A 124 -10.11 -13.24 -18.72
C ASN A 124 -11.44 -13.80 -18.21
N ALA A 125 -12.23 -14.47 -19.07
CA ALA A 125 -13.49 -15.09 -18.66
C ALA A 125 -13.24 -16.24 -17.67
N ASP A 126 -12.26 -17.10 -17.95
CA ASP A 126 -11.87 -18.20 -17.06
C ASP A 126 -11.35 -17.68 -15.70
N ALA A 127 -10.56 -16.60 -15.70
CA ALA A 127 -10.13 -15.94 -14.46
C ALA A 127 -11.32 -15.45 -13.62
N VAL A 128 -12.30 -14.81 -14.24
CA VAL A 128 -13.53 -14.36 -13.57
C VAL A 128 -14.28 -15.57 -12.99
N THR A 129 -14.46 -16.65 -13.75
CA THR A 129 -15.13 -17.87 -13.26
C THR A 129 -14.39 -18.47 -12.06
N LYS A 130 -13.07 -18.65 -12.15
CA LYS A 130 -12.23 -19.19 -11.07
C LYS A 130 -12.30 -18.35 -9.80
N LEU A 131 -12.26 -17.02 -9.92
CA LEU A 131 -12.34 -16.12 -8.76
C LEU A 131 -13.75 -16.10 -8.15
N ASN A 132 -14.81 -16.21 -8.94
CA ASN A 132 -16.16 -16.36 -8.41
C ASN A 132 -16.31 -17.67 -7.62
N THR A 133 -15.82 -18.79 -8.16
CA THR A 133 -15.81 -20.07 -7.44
C THR A 133 -14.99 -19.98 -6.14
N LEU A 134 -13.84 -19.29 -6.18
CA LEU A 134 -13.01 -19.06 -5.01
C LEU A 134 -13.72 -18.20 -3.95
N ALA A 135 -14.44 -17.15 -4.37
CA ALA A 135 -15.19 -16.27 -3.47
C ALA A 135 -16.31 -17.00 -2.71
N GLU A 136 -16.88 -18.05 -3.31
CA GLU A 136 -17.91 -18.88 -2.67
C GLU A 136 -17.36 -20.10 -1.93
N SER A 137 -16.05 -20.34 -2.04
CA SER A 137 -15.39 -21.51 -1.48
C SER A 137 -15.35 -21.51 0.05
N HIS A 138 -15.35 -22.71 0.64
CA HIS A 138 -15.16 -22.86 2.09
C HIS A 138 -13.79 -22.33 2.55
N GLN A 139 -12.75 -22.49 1.72
CA GLN A 139 -11.40 -22.01 2.02
C GLN A 139 -11.38 -20.50 2.27
N PHE A 140 -12.07 -19.72 1.43
CA PHE A 140 -12.15 -18.28 1.63
C PHE A 140 -12.97 -17.91 2.87
N ARG A 141 -14.07 -18.62 3.13
CA ARG A 141 -14.87 -18.44 4.35
C ARG A 141 -14.05 -18.69 5.62
N ASP A 142 -13.20 -19.71 5.62
CA ASP A 142 -12.30 -20.00 6.74
C ASP A 142 -11.28 -18.87 6.96
N ILE A 143 -10.77 -18.27 5.89
CA ILE A 143 -9.88 -17.11 6.01
C ILE A 143 -10.63 -15.91 6.60
N GLN A 144 -11.87 -15.67 6.19
CA GLN A 144 -12.70 -14.58 6.73
C GLN A 144 -12.98 -14.76 8.23
N THR A 145 -13.29 -15.97 8.68
CA THR A 145 -13.52 -16.26 10.10
C THR A 145 -12.24 -16.14 10.91
N ASN A 146 -11.12 -16.66 10.41
CA ASN A 146 -9.82 -16.56 11.08
C ASN A 146 -9.27 -15.12 11.12
N ALA A 147 -9.53 -14.32 10.08
CA ALA A 147 -9.14 -12.90 10.04
C ALA A 147 -9.90 -12.05 11.08
N SER A 148 -11.16 -12.38 11.37
CA SER A 148 -11.95 -11.68 12.40
C SER A 148 -11.39 -11.87 13.82
N GLY A 149 -10.55 -12.89 14.04
CA GLY A 149 -9.80 -13.09 15.28
C GLY A 149 -8.48 -12.30 15.36
N LYS A 150 -8.06 -11.65 14.26
CA LYS A 150 -6.79 -10.91 14.17
C LYS A 150 -6.96 -9.39 14.13
N ASP A 151 -8.19 -8.89 13.95
CA ASP A 151 -8.49 -7.45 13.94
C ASP A 151 -8.63 -6.82 15.35
N THR A 152 -8.43 -7.60 16.41
CA THR A 152 -7.97 -7.06 17.70
C THR A 152 -6.47 -7.26 17.76
N ASP A 153 -5.70 -6.31 17.23
CA ASP A 153 -4.51 -5.79 17.91
C ASP A 153 -3.64 -4.92 16.98
N ASP A 154 -3.59 -3.62 17.31
CA ASP A 154 -2.40 -2.76 17.21
C ASP A 154 -1.21 -3.33 18.05
N ALA A 155 -1.09 -4.65 18.17
CA ALA A 155 -0.15 -5.38 19.01
C ALA A 155 0.61 -6.50 18.29
N GLU A 156 0.49 -6.66 16.96
CA GLU A 156 1.45 -7.50 16.21
C GLU A 156 2.83 -6.84 16.02
N GLU A 157 3.01 -5.55 16.38
CA GLU A 157 4.35 -4.99 16.59
C GLU A 157 4.97 -5.40 17.95
N THR A 158 4.18 -6.01 18.85
CA THR A 158 4.65 -6.43 20.20
C THR A 158 4.96 -7.92 20.32
N THR A 159 4.37 -8.79 19.50
CA THR A 159 4.63 -10.24 19.55
C THR A 159 5.95 -10.66 18.90
N GLU A 160 6.43 -9.95 17.88
CA GLU A 160 7.77 -10.20 17.32
C GLU A 160 8.90 -9.75 18.27
N LEU A 161 8.62 -8.80 19.19
CA LEU A 161 9.58 -8.37 20.22
C LEU A 161 9.66 -9.33 21.41
N ALA A 162 8.67 -10.22 21.61
CA ALA A 162 8.62 -11.14 22.74
C ALA A 162 9.58 -12.34 22.61
N ASN A 163 9.95 -12.71 21.37
CA ASN A 163 10.85 -13.83 21.07
C ASN A 163 12.32 -13.43 20.87
N ILE A 164 12.67 -12.17 21.14
CA ILE A 164 14.07 -11.75 21.15
C ILE A 164 14.73 -12.33 22.40
N PRO A 165 15.73 -13.23 22.30
CA PRO A 165 16.44 -13.70 23.48
C PRO A 165 17.02 -12.49 24.22
N LYS A 166 16.76 -12.38 25.53
CA LYS A 166 17.14 -11.23 26.39
C LYS A 166 18.64 -10.86 26.35
N ASN A 167 19.49 -11.70 25.75
CA ASN A 167 20.93 -11.49 25.58
C ASN A 167 21.38 -11.25 24.13
N SER A 168 20.48 -11.19 23.15
CA SER A 168 20.85 -10.69 21.82
C SER A 168 20.84 -9.17 21.86
N LYS A 169 21.95 -8.60 22.34
CA LYS A 169 22.32 -7.24 21.89
C LYS A 169 22.56 -7.37 20.38
N GLY A 170 21.51 -7.19 19.59
CA GLY A 170 21.64 -6.96 18.16
C GLY A 170 22.69 -5.87 17.93
N ARG A 171 23.31 -5.84 16.75
CA ARG A 171 24.34 -4.86 16.35
C ARG A 171 23.82 -3.41 16.29
N TRP A 172 22.81 -3.05 17.07
CA TRP A 172 22.33 -1.69 17.30
C TRP A 172 23.44 -0.78 17.85
N ASN A 173 24.37 -1.34 18.64
CA ASN A 173 25.58 -0.64 19.09
C ASN A 173 26.60 -0.37 17.96
N GLN A 174 26.35 -0.84 16.73
CA GLN A 174 27.20 -0.60 15.55
C GLN A 174 26.51 0.24 14.47
N ARG A 175 25.32 0.82 14.74
CA ARG A 175 24.89 1.96 13.92
C ARG A 175 25.92 3.05 14.17
N ARG A 176 26.62 3.48 13.12
CA ARG A 176 27.49 4.68 13.17
C ARG A 176 26.61 5.90 13.44
N GLY A 177 26.22 6.08 14.70
CA GLY A 177 25.60 7.30 15.16
C GLY A 177 26.59 8.42 14.93
N ARG A 178 26.17 9.46 14.20
CA ARG A 178 26.98 10.67 14.09
C ARG A 178 27.10 11.22 15.51
N ASN A 179 28.33 11.36 16.04
CA ASN A 179 28.51 11.91 17.38
C ASN A 179 27.71 13.21 17.49
N PRO A 180 26.86 13.37 18.53
CA PRO A 180 26.12 14.61 18.73
C PRO A 180 27.14 15.75 18.74
N LYS A 181 26.86 16.81 17.96
CA LYS A 181 27.75 17.98 17.91
C LYS A 181 27.93 18.51 19.35
N PRO A 182 29.12 19.01 19.71
CA PRO A 182 29.35 19.59 21.03
C PRO A 182 28.29 20.68 21.28
N LYS A 183 27.61 20.60 22.42
CA LYS A 183 26.63 21.60 22.82
C LYS A 183 27.39 22.91 23.08
N ARG A 184 27.10 23.95 22.30
CA ARG A 184 27.68 25.28 22.51
C ARG A 184 27.29 25.79 23.90
N SER A 185 28.21 26.49 24.55
CA SER A 185 27.89 27.14 25.83
C SER A 185 26.83 28.23 25.61
N PRO A 186 26.07 28.63 26.65
CA PRO A 186 25.09 29.71 26.53
C PRO A 186 25.70 31.01 25.98
N GLU A 187 26.94 31.32 26.34
CA GLU A 187 27.68 32.51 25.86
C GLU A 187 28.00 32.43 24.37
N GLU A 188 28.43 31.26 23.88
CA GLU A 188 28.69 31.03 22.45
C GLU A 188 27.42 31.14 21.60
N ILE A 189 26.26 30.76 22.16
CA ILE A 189 24.97 30.90 21.48
C ILE A 189 24.58 32.37 21.35
N VAL A 190 24.83 33.19 22.37
CA VAL A 190 24.58 34.63 22.34
C VAL A 190 25.50 35.32 21.34
N ALA A 191 26.79 34.98 21.31
CA ALA A 191 27.74 35.53 20.35
C ALA A 191 27.35 35.23 18.89
N VAL A 192 26.95 33.99 18.60
CA VAL A 192 26.50 33.58 17.25
C VAL A 192 25.20 34.28 16.85
N ARG A 193 24.31 34.58 17.81
CA ARG A 193 23.09 35.36 17.53
C ARG A 193 23.40 36.82 17.24
N ALA A 194 24.33 37.42 17.99
CA ALA A 194 24.79 38.78 17.74
C ALA A 194 25.45 38.93 16.37
N GLU A 195 26.31 37.96 15.99
CA GLU A 195 26.96 37.94 14.67
C GLU A 195 25.94 37.82 13.52
N ARG A 196 24.92 36.96 13.69
CA ARG A 196 23.82 36.84 12.72
C ARG A 196 22.97 38.11 12.63
N ALA A 197 22.72 38.78 13.75
CA ALA A 197 21.99 40.05 13.77
C ALA A 197 22.78 41.16 13.05
N ALA A 198 24.09 41.26 13.27
CA ALA A 198 24.96 42.20 12.57
C ALA A 198 25.00 41.91 11.06
N LYS A 199 25.06 40.64 10.66
CA LYS A 199 25.06 40.23 9.25
C LYS A 199 23.71 40.52 8.57
N LYS A 200 22.59 40.41 9.30
CA LYS A 200 21.26 40.79 8.82
C LYS A 200 21.12 42.30 8.63
N LEU A 201 21.61 43.09 9.59
CA LEU A 201 21.67 44.56 9.50
C LEU A 201 22.54 45.04 8.34
N ALA A 202 23.70 44.41 8.12
CA ALA A 202 24.56 44.72 6.98
C ALA A 202 23.86 44.43 5.63
N LEU A 203 23.07 43.34 5.58
CA LEU A 203 22.29 43.00 4.40
C LEU A 203 21.16 44.02 4.16
N GLU A 204 20.43 44.41 5.22
CA GLU A 204 19.35 45.39 5.17
C GLU A 204 19.85 46.80 4.77
N ASN A 205 21.05 47.19 5.22
CA ASN A 205 21.68 48.45 4.83
C ASN A 205 22.19 48.43 3.38
N SER A 206 22.60 47.26 2.85
CA SER A 206 22.99 47.12 1.44
C SER A 206 21.80 47.15 0.46
N THR A 207 20.60 46.85 0.94
CA THR A 207 19.37 46.88 0.13
C THR A 207 18.65 48.23 0.14
N ASN A 208 19.04 49.15 1.03
CA ASN A 208 18.46 50.49 1.16
C ASN A 208 19.39 51.62 0.66
N ALA A 209 20.51 51.28 0.03
CA ALA A 209 21.44 52.19 -0.67
C ALA A 209 21.38 51.91 -2.18
#